data_AF-A0A5E4VGM8-F1
#
_entry.id   AF-A0A5E4VGM8-F1
#
_cell.length_a   1.000
_cell.length_b   1.000
_cell.length_c   1.000
_cell.angle_alpha   90.00
_cell.angle_beta   90.00
_cell.angle_gamma   90.00
#
_symmetry.space_group_name_H-M   'P 1'
#
loop_
_entity.id
_entity.type
_entity.pdbx_description
1 polymer ?
#
loop_
_entity_poly.entity_id
_entity_poly.type
_entity_poly.pdbx_seq_one_letter_code
_entity_poly.pdbx_strand_id
1 'polypeptide(L)'
;MRLFSRLLARDVTHPAIPPNAWGRCVGTLALTLLVAACSSGPSIRQGGSANYGNRTMGPERSAGQEEITLEAMSLVGIPYRYGGNTPDSGFDCSGLVRYVVARAAGVNLPRTTADMSGVGTPLARDDLASGDLIFFNTTGRAHSHVGIYVGQGQFVHAPNTGGTVRLESLFIPYWARRIDGVRRVAANKAPAGNTTYVNRSAPASLAQSPAAATPPSEPVNPSNTAPNHPLTGATPSPMVAPQVLVPSRTANLAAPAPQDDDPIARFANSSM
;
A
#
# COMPACT_ATOMS: atom_id res chain seq x y z
N MET A 1 -8.20 68.94 69.79
CA MET A 1 -8.18 70.33 69.24
C MET A 1 -6.74 70.74 69.00
N ARG A 2 -6.49 71.47 67.90
CA ARG A 2 -5.22 71.99 67.35
C ARG A 2 -4.45 71.01 66.45
N LEU A 3 -4.70 70.97 65.14
CA LEU A 3 -4.39 71.91 64.03
C LEU A 3 -3.01 71.67 63.38
N PHE A 4 -3.09 71.17 62.15
CA PHE A 4 -2.44 71.67 60.93
C PHE A 4 -0.91 71.68 60.79
N SER A 5 -0.49 70.91 59.76
CA SER A 5 0.21 71.39 58.55
C SER A 5 1.73 71.27 58.41
N ARG A 6 2.05 70.54 57.33
CA ARG A 6 2.95 70.86 56.21
C ARG A 6 4.46 70.68 56.36
N LEU A 7 4.93 69.83 55.43
CA LEU A 7 6.12 69.93 54.58
C LEU A 7 7.45 70.30 55.25
N LEU A 8 8.46 69.45 55.03
CA LEU A 8 9.46 69.74 54.01
C LEU A 8 10.32 68.50 53.71
N ALA A 9 10.59 68.35 52.43
CA ALA A 9 11.47 67.38 51.83
C ALA A 9 12.85 67.38 52.50
N ARG A 10 13.39 66.18 52.74
CA ARG A 10 14.80 65.99 53.03
C ARG A 10 15.44 65.34 51.82
N ASP A 11 16.28 66.11 51.16
CA ASP A 11 17.24 65.65 50.17
C ASP A 11 18.09 64.52 50.77
N VAL A 12 18.03 63.34 50.14
CA VAL A 12 18.94 62.23 50.42
C VAL A 12 19.90 62.14 49.25
N THR A 13 21.06 62.74 49.44
CA THR A 13 22.27 62.54 48.64
C THR A 13 22.58 61.04 48.53
N HIS A 14 22.60 60.50 47.31
CA HIS A 14 23.12 59.15 47.04
C HIS A 14 24.58 59.21 46.57
N PRO A 15 25.46 58.34 47.09
CA PRO A 15 26.88 58.31 46.74
C PRO A 15 27.13 57.70 45.35
N ALA A 16 28.15 58.20 44.67
CA ALA A 16 28.63 57.72 43.37
C ALA A 16 29.28 56.32 43.49
N ILE A 17 28.90 55.40 42.59
CA ILE A 17 29.37 54.01 42.53
C ILE A 17 30.46 53.86 41.45
N PRO A 18 31.61 53.20 41.71
CA PRO A 18 32.70 53.05 40.75
C PRO A 18 32.41 52.04 39.60
N PRO A 19 32.91 52.29 38.37
CA PRO A 19 32.49 51.59 37.14
C PRO A 19 33.27 50.30 36.83
N ASN A 20 33.48 49.39 37.78
CA ASN A 20 34.15 48.12 37.47
C ASN A 20 33.63 46.87 38.23
N ALA A 21 32.46 46.94 38.84
CA ALA A 21 31.85 45.81 39.55
C ALA A 21 30.94 44.91 38.67
N TRP A 22 30.83 45.16 37.36
CA TRP A 22 29.93 44.42 36.44
C TRP A 22 30.61 43.29 35.66
N GLY A 23 31.91 43.07 35.84
CA GLY A 23 32.67 42.08 35.06
C GLY A 23 32.63 40.65 35.60
N ARG A 24 32.23 40.43 36.85
CA ARG A 24 32.42 39.13 37.53
C ARG A 24 31.13 38.38 37.91
N CYS A 25 29.95 38.97 37.68
CA CYS A 25 28.66 38.31 37.91
C CYS A 25 27.97 37.83 36.61
N VAL A 26 28.41 38.29 35.43
CA VAL A 26 27.85 37.85 34.14
C VAL A 26 28.47 36.52 33.67
N GLY A 27 29.67 36.19 34.13
CA GLY A 27 30.39 34.99 33.69
C GLY A 27 29.85 33.65 34.20
N THR A 28 29.11 33.63 35.33
CA THR A 28 28.62 32.37 35.93
C THR A 28 27.13 32.13 35.72
N LEU A 29 26.34 33.12 35.30
CA LEU A 29 24.92 32.91 34.95
C LEU A 29 24.72 32.51 33.48
N ALA A 30 25.72 32.74 32.61
CA ALA A 30 25.65 32.40 31.20
C ALA A 30 25.99 30.92 30.88
N LEU A 31 26.62 30.18 31.83
CA LEU A 31 27.00 28.78 31.61
C LEU A 31 25.92 27.76 32.03
N THR A 32 24.95 28.14 32.87
CA THR A 32 23.86 27.23 33.29
C THR A 32 22.56 27.39 32.48
N LEU A 33 22.53 28.26 31.47
CA LEU A 33 21.39 28.41 30.53
C LEU A 33 21.67 27.84 29.13
N LEU A 34 22.88 27.31 28.86
CA LEU A 34 23.23 26.76 27.54
C LEU A 34 23.05 25.23 27.41
N VAL A 35 22.62 24.52 28.46
CA VAL A 35 22.47 23.03 28.44
C VAL A 35 21.00 22.57 28.45
N ALA A 36 20.02 23.48 28.39
CA ALA A 36 18.59 23.14 28.29
C ALA A 36 18.00 23.28 26.87
N ALA A 37 18.82 23.45 25.83
CA ALA A 37 18.37 23.79 24.48
C ALA A 37 18.44 22.64 23.45
N CYS A 38 18.48 21.37 23.87
CA CYS A 38 18.48 20.22 22.95
C CYS A 38 17.26 19.29 23.04
N SER A 39 16.12 19.74 23.60
CA SER A 39 14.85 18.97 23.53
C SER A 39 13.82 19.55 22.56
N SER A 40 14.19 20.53 21.73
CA SER A 40 13.33 21.07 20.68
C SER A 40 13.64 20.39 19.36
N GLY A 41 12.99 19.26 19.09
CA GLY A 41 12.94 18.67 17.75
C GLY A 41 12.36 19.68 16.75
N PRO A 42 12.72 19.62 15.45
CA PRO A 42 12.23 20.56 14.46
C PRO A 42 10.70 20.52 14.44
N SER A 43 10.08 21.65 14.79
CA SER A 43 8.67 21.88 14.53
C SER A 43 8.50 21.91 13.01
N ILE A 44 8.03 20.79 12.44
CA ILE A 44 7.54 20.74 11.08
C ILE A 44 6.51 21.86 10.96
N ARG A 45 6.86 22.90 10.20
CA ARG A 45 5.89 23.89 9.74
C ARG A 45 4.85 23.11 8.96
N GLN A 46 3.64 22.99 9.51
CA GLN A 46 2.45 22.59 8.78
C GLN A 46 2.30 23.57 7.61
N GLY A 47 2.90 23.22 6.48
CA GLY A 47 2.53 23.77 5.19
C GLY A 47 1.04 23.54 5.03
N GLY A 48 0.33 24.61 4.66
CA GLY A 48 -1.12 24.67 4.65
C GLY A 48 -1.73 23.41 4.05
N SER A 49 -2.67 22.84 4.81
CA SER A 49 -3.60 21.82 4.38
C SER A 49 -4.26 22.27 3.08
N ALA A 50 -3.71 21.83 1.95
CA ALA A 50 -4.48 21.72 0.73
C ALA A 50 -5.67 20.84 1.10
N ASN A 51 -6.86 21.38 0.88
CA ASN A 51 -8.15 20.78 1.18
C ASN A 51 -8.34 19.55 0.27
N TYR A 52 -7.60 18.46 0.55
CA TYR A 52 -7.88 17.16 -0.02
C TYR A 52 -9.11 16.68 0.72
N GLY A 53 -10.26 16.96 0.09
CA GLY A 53 -11.57 16.65 0.63
C GLY A 53 -11.56 15.28 1.27
N ASN A 54 -12.14 15.25 2.46
CA ASN A 54 -12.49 14.09 3.28
C ASN A 54 -13.23 13.04 2.43
N ARG A 55 -12.49 12.32 1.59
CA ARG A 55 -12.83 10.96 1.17
C ARG A 55 -12.32 10.09 2.30
N THR A 56 -13.10 10.02 3.36
CA THR A 56 -13.05 8.87 4.25
C THR A 56 -13.34 7.67 3.35
N MET A 57 -12.29 7.05 2.78
CA MET A 57 -12.40 5.66 2.37
C MET A 57 -12.88 4.91 3.61
N GLY A 58 -13.83 4.01 3.42
CA GLY A 58 -14.40 3.21 4.51
C GLY A 58 -13.30 2.52 5.34
N PRO A 59 -13.65 1.91 6.48
CA PRO A 59 -12.66 1.23 7.32
C PRO A 59 -11.73 0.37 6.47
N GLU A 60 -10.42 0.62 6.54
CA GLU A 60 -9.40 -0.12 5.80
C GLU A 60 -9.68 -1.62 5.97
N ARG A 61 -10.05 -2.26 4.87
CA ARG A 61 -10.39 -3.68 4.90
C ARG A 61 -9.07 -4.44 5.00
N SER A 62 -8.93 -5.20 6.07
CA SER A 62 -7.92 -6.25 6.14
C SER A 62 -8.56 -7.59 5.80
N ALA A 63 -7.89 -8.36 4.95
CA ALA A 63 -8.21 -9.75 4.66
C ALA A 63 -7.38 -10.75 5.49
N GLY A 64 -6.68 -10.30 6.53
CA GLY A 64 -5.73 -11.13 7.30
C GLY A 64 -4.44 -11.42 6.53
N GLN A 65 -4.04 -10.51 5.63
CA GLN A 65 -2.88 -10.63 4.75
C GLN A 65 -1.84 -9.53 4.98
N GLU A 66 -1.80 -8.99 6.20
CA GLU A 66 -0.91 -7.89 6.58
C GLU A 66 0.56 -8.23 6.33
N GLU A 67 0.95 -9.49 6.50
CA GLU A 67 2.31 -9.96 6.22
C GLU A 67 2.72 -9.72 4.76
N ILE A 68 1.79 -9.85 3.80
CA ILE A 68 2.06 -9.56 2.38
C ILE A 68 2.42 -8.08 2.23
N THR A 69 1.68 -7.20 2.90
CA THR A 69 1.92 -5.76 2.89
C THR A 69 3.25 -5.39 3.55
N LEU A 70 3.54 -5.95 4.72
CA LEU A 70 4.80 -5.71 5.46
C LEU A 70 6.01 -6.14 4.63
N GLU A 71 5.96 -7.35 4.07
CA GLU A 71 7.02 -7.87 3.21
C GLU A 71 7.18 -7.00 1.96
N ALA A 72 6.09 -6.59 1.30
CA ALA A 72 6.15 -5.69 0.14
C ALA A 72 6.80 -4.33 0.48
N MET A 73 6.45 -3.73 1.62
CA MET A 73 7.05 -2.47 2.08
C MET A 73 8.55 -2.59 2.29
N SER A 74 9.00 -3.72 2.86
CA SER A 74 10.41 -3.95 3.16
C SER A 74 11.32 -3.96 1.92
N LEU A 75 10.74 -4.19 0.74
CA LEU A 75 11.46 -4.29 -0.53
C LEU A 75 11.49 -2.96 -1.30
N VAL A 76 10.84 -1.91 -0.80
CA VAL A 76 10.90 -0.57 -1.41
C VAL A 76 12.34 -0.07 -1.50
N GLY A 77 12.70 0.47 -2.66
CA GLY A 77 14.05 0.93 -2.98
C GLY A 77 14.89 -0.08 -3.76
N ILE A 78 14.52 -1.37 -3.80
CA ILE A 78 15.29 -2.38 -4.55
C ILE A 78 15.20 -2.10 -6.06
N PRO A 79 16.31 -2.15 -6.82
CA PRO A 79 16.29 -1.82 -8.24
C PRO A 79 15.39 -2.73 -9.07
N TYR A 80 14.76 -2.14 -10.10
CA TYR A 80 14.08 -2.94 -11.11
C TYR A 80 15.10 -3.69 -11.97
N ARG A 81 14.88 -4.98 -12.20
CA ARG A 81 15.61 -5.78 -13.19
C ARG A 81 14.65 -6.69 -13.93
N TYR A 82 14.63 -6.62 -15.26
CA TYR A 82 13.82 -7.51 -16.07
C TYR A 82 14.21 -8.97 -15.81
N GLY A 83 13.25 -9.83 -15.51
CA GLY A 83 13.51 -11.21 -15.09
C GLY A 83 13.87 -11.36 -13.61
N GLY A 84 14.21 -10.27 -12.92
CA GLY A 84 14.62 -10.25 -11.52
C GLY A 84 13.54 -10.73 -10.57
N ASN A 85 13.95 -11.46 -9.53
CA ASN A 85 13.05 -12.18 -8.63
C ASN A 85 13.63 -12.35 -7.22
N THR A 86 14.68 -11.62 -6.86
CA THR A 86 15.28 -11.63 -5.50
C THR A 86 15.71 -10.24 -5.09
N PRO A 87 15.88 -9.96 -3.78
CA PRO A 87 16.36 -8.67 -3.32
C PRO A 87 17.74 -8.29 -3.88
N ASP A 88 18.65 -9.26 -3.95
CA ASP A 88 20.03 -9.02 -4.38
C ASP A 88 20.14 -8.77 -5.89
N SER A 89 19.38 -9.53 -6.69
CA SER A 89 19.37 -9.37 -8.15
C SER A 89 18.40 -8.29 -8.64
N GLY A 90 17.59 -7.71 -7.76
CA GLY A 90 16.50 -6.82 -8.12
C GLY A 90 15.24 -7.57 -8.59
N PHE A 91 14.19 -6.80 -8.86
CA PHE A 91 12.87 -7.34 -9.18
C PHE A 91 12.30 -6.80 -10.49
N ASP A 92 11.56 -7.61 -11.23
CA ASP A 92 10.49 -7.10 -12.09
C ASP A 92 9.13 -7.17 -11.38
N CYS A 93 8.07 -6.67 -12.03
CA CYS A 93 6.75 -6.54 -11.41
C CYS A 93 6.21 -7.88 -10.89
N SER A 94 6.32 -8.94 -11.68
CA SER A 94 5.86 -10.28 -11.30
C SER A 94 6.84 -10.99 -10.37
N GLY A 95 8.15 -10.76 -10.53
CA GLY A 95 9.17 -11.29 -9.63
C GLY A 95 9.00 -10.78 -8.20
N LEU A 96 8.72 -9.48 -8.04
CA LEU A 96 8.39 -8.87 -6.75
C LEU A 96 7.16 -9.56 -6.11
N VAL A 97 6.04 -9.60 -6.84
CA VAL A 97 4.79 -10.15 -6.31
C VAL A 97 4.95 -11.63 -5.93
N ARG A 98 5.57 -12.42 -6.81
CA ARG A 98 5.80 -13.84 -6.55
C ARG A 98 6.68 -14.04 -5.31
N TYR A 99 7.73 -13.24 -5.16
CA TYR A 99 8.64 -13.32 -4.01
C TYR A 99 7.91 -13.02 -2.70
N VAL A 100 7.19 -11.90 -2.66
CA VAL A 100 6.44 -11.47 -1.47
C VAL A 100 5.38 -12.51 -1.09
N VAL A 101 4.55 -12.92 -2.04
CA VAL A 101 3.44 -13.85 -1.78
C VAL A 101 3.94 -15.24 -1.37
N ALA A 102 5.05 -15.70 -1.95
CA ALA A 102 5.67 -16.96 -1.53
C ALA A 102 6.14 -16.91 -0.08
N ARG A 103 6.78 -15.81 0.36
CA ARG A 103 7.32 -15.68 1.72
C ARG A 103 6.23 -15.40 2.77
N ALA A 104 5.34 -14.46 2.46
CA ALA A 104 4.32 -14.00 3.40
C ALA A 104 3.12 -14.96 3.50
N ALA A 105 2.69 -15.53 2.38
CA ALA A 105 1.47 -16.33 2.31
C ALA A 105 1.73 -17.83 2.05
N GLY A 106 2.96 -18.23 1.74
CA GLY A 106 3.29 -19.63 1.42
C GLY A 106 2.67 -20.10 0.10
N VAL A 107 2.40 -19.18 -0.84
CA VAL A 107 1.75 -19.49 -2.12
C VAL A 107 2.72 -19.23 -3.26
N ASN A 108 2.94 -20.27 -4.08
CA ASN A 108 3.77 -20.17 -5.27
C ASN A 108 2.93 -19.70 -6.46
N LEU A 109 3.07 -18.41 -6.79
CA LEU A 109 2.42 -17.85 -7.98
C LEU A 109 3.16 -18.22 -9.27
N PRO A 110 2.45 -18.30 -10.41
CA PRO A 110 3.04 -18.37 -11.75
C PRO A 110 4.04 -17.24 -12.00
N ARG A 111 4.95 -17.39 -12.97
CA ARG A 111 5.98 -16.37 -13.22
C ARG A 111 5.46 -15.13 -13.94
N THR A 112 4.45 -15.26 -14.78
CA THR A 112 3.95 -14.17 -15.63
C THR A 112 2.75 -13.50 -14.98
N THR A 113 2.58 -12.20 -15.21
CA THR A 113 1.44 -11.42 -14.71
C THR A 113 0.11 -11.91 -15.29
N ALA A 114 0.11 -12.36 -16.54
CA ALA A 114 -1.07 -12.92 -17.20
C ALA A 114 -1.54 -14.22 -16.52
N ASP A 115 -0.61 -15.12 -16.18
CA ASP A 115 -0.98 -16.36 -15.48
C ASP A 115 -1.39 -16.08 -14.03
N MET A 116 -0.70 -15.15 -13.35
CA MET A 116 -1.08 -14.71 -12.00
C MET A 116 -2.49 -14.14 -11.92
N SER A 117 -2.95 -13.46 -12.98
CA SER A 117 -4.32 -12.93 -13.02
C SER A 117 -5.38 -14.03 -13.11
N GLY A 118 -5.01 -15.30 -13.31
CA GLY A 118 -5.90 -16.45 -13.20
C GLY A 118 -5.95 -17.09 -11.81
N VAL A 119 -5.11 -16.64 -10.86
CA VAL A 119 -4.97 -17.27 -9.55
C VAL A 119 -5.74 -16.48 -8.47
N GLY A 120 -6.44 -17.22 -7.60
CA GLY A 120 -7.20 -16.64 -6.48
C GLY A 120 -8.57 -16.12 -6.88
N THR A 121 -9.21 -15.40 -5.97
CA THR A 121 -10.60 -14.95 -6.13
C THR A 121 -10.65 -13.60 -6.85
N PRO A 122 -11.43 -13.44 -7.94
CA PRO A 122 -11.73 -12.12 -8.52
C PRO A 122 -12.41 -11.22 -7.50
N LEU A 123 -12.01 -9.95 -7.47
CA LEU A 123 -12.68 -8.93 -6.66
C LEU A 123 -13.09 -7.74 -7.52
N ALA A 124 -14.18 -7.08 -7.11
CA ALA A 124 -14.47 -5.74 -7.59
C ALA A 124 -13.46 -4.76 -7.00
N ARG A 125 -13.24 -3.62 -7.67
CA ARG A 125 -12.32 -2.58 -7.18
C ARG A 125 -12.71 -2.05 -5.81
N ASP A 126 -14.01 -2.01 -5.50
CA ASP A 126 -14.49 -1.48 -4.23
C ASP A 126 -14.29 -2.46 -3.04
N ASP A 127 -13.89 -3.70 -3.32
CA ASP A 127 -13.65 -4.77 -2.33
C ASP A 127 -12.16 -4.95 -1.98
N LEU A 128 -11.31 -4.04 -2.47
CA LEU A 128 -9.88 -4.02 -2.21
C LEU A 128 -9.57 -4.06 -0.70
N ALA A 129 -8.68 -4.97 -0.33
CA ALA A 129 -8.11 -5.12 1.00
C ALA A 129 -6.60 -5.27 0.90
N SER A 130 -5.90 -4.84 1.95
CA SER A 130 -4.43 -4.94 2.03
C SER A 130 -3.96 -6.39 1.79
N GLY A 131 -2.98 -6.55 0.89
CA GLY A 131 -2.48 -7.83 0.43
C GLY A 131 -3.03 -8.29 -0.93
N ASP A 132 -4.10 -7.66 -1.42
CA ASP A 132 -4.65 -7.99 -2.75
C ASP A 132 -3.70 -7.64 -3.89
N LEU A 133 -3.75 -8.42 -4.96
CA LEU A 133 -3.00 -8.16 -6.18
C LEU A 133 -3.82 -7.30 -7.13
N ILE A 134 -3.24 -6.20 -7.60
CA ILE A 134 -3.84 -5.31 -8.59
C ILE A 134 -3.09 -5.45 -9.91
N PHE A 135 -3.85 -5.69 -10.97
CA PHE A 135 -3.34 -5.83 -12.33
C PHE A 135 -3.68 -4.60 -13.15
N PHE A 136 -2.76 -4.27 -14.06
CA PHE A 136 -2.90 -3.11 -14.94
C PHE A 136 -2.55 -3.42 -16.39
N ASN A 137 -3.16 -2.66 -17.29
CA ASN A 137 -2.81 -2.57 -18.70
C ASN A 137 -1.90 -1.35 -18.95
N THR A 138 -0.58 -1.51 -18.81
CA THR A 138 0.40 -0.44 -19.06
C THR A 138 1.01 -0.50 -20.45
N THR A 139 1.03 -1.68 -21.09
CA THR A 139 1.66 -1.88 -22.41
C THR A 139 0.67 -2.13 -23.55
N GLY A 140 -0.62 -1.84 -23.36
CA GLY A 140 -1.68 -2.16 -24.33
C GLY A 140 -2.11 -3.64 -24.34
N ARG A 141 -1.64 -4.44 -23.38
CA ARG A 141 -2.04 -5.84 -23.17
C ARG A 141 -2.65 -6.02 -21.79
N ALA A 142 -3.69 -6.83 -21.70
CA ALA A 142 -4.33 -7.17 -20.43
C ALA A 142 -3.30 -7.72 -19.44
N HIS A 143 -3.37 -7.27 -18.20
CA HIS A 143 -2.52 -7.70 -17.09
C HIS A 143 -1.02 -7.60 -17.41
N SER A 144 -0.61 -6.56 -18.12
CA SER A 144 0.80 -6.34 -18.48
C SER A 144 1.66 -5.88 -17.30
N HIS A 145 1.03 -5.43 -16.22
CA HIS A 145 1.70 -5.05 -14.98
C HIS A 145 0.92 -5.54 -13.75
N VAL A 146 1.62 -5.70 -12.63
CA VAL A 146 1.03 -6.11 -11.35
C VAL A 146 1.67 -5.35 -10.19
N GLY A 147 0.90 -5.13 -9.14
CA GLY A 147 1.36 -4.62 -7.84
C GLY A 147 0.56 -5.21 -6.68
N ILE A 148 1.03 -4.94 -5.47
CA ILE A 148 0.40 -5.38 -4.22
C ILE A 148 -0.29 -4.18 -3.60
N TYR A 149 -1.59 -4.28 -3.33
CA TYR A 149 -2.33 -3.26 -2.60
C TYR A 149 -1.96 -3.28 -1.12
N VAL A 150 -1.77 -2.08 -0.55
CA VAL A 150 -1.24 -1.93 0.81
C VAL A 150 -2.09 -1.01 1.69
N GLY A 151 -3.33 -0.78 1.26
CA GLY A 151 -4.27 0.11 1.93
C GLY A 151 -4.24 1.54 1.39
N GLN A 152 -5.23 2.34 1.78
CA GLN A 152 -5.32 3.78 1.54
C GLN A 152 -5.20 4.21 0.06
N GLY A 153 -5.63 3.37 -0.87
CA GLY A 153 -5.50 3.65 -2.30
C GLY A 153 -4.04 3.61 -2.79
N GLN A 154 -3.14 2.94 -2.06
CA GLN A 154 -1.73 2.80 -2.40
C GLN A 154 -1.36 1.36 -2.73
N PHE A 155 -0.31 1.19 -3.53
CA PHE A 155 0.21 -0.12 -3.91
C PHE A 155 1.72 -0.08 -4.08
N VAL A 156 2.37 -1.23 -3.85
CA VAL A 156 3.81 -1.43 -4.11
C VAL A 156 3.98 -2.17 -5.42
N HIS A 157 4.94 -1.74 -6.23
CA HIS A 157 5.28 -2.37 -7.49
C HIS A 157 6.74 -2.13 -7.89
N ALA A 158 7.26 -2.93 -8.81
CA ALA A 158 8.52 -2.69 -9.52
C ALA A 158 8.21 -2.17 -10.94
N PRO A 159 8.39 -0.87 -11.23
CA PRO A 159 7.75 -0.18 -12.36
C PRO A 159 8.38 -0.48 -13.72
N ASN A 160 9.69 -0.27 -13.86
CA ASN A 160 10.40 -0.32 -15.13
C ASN A 160 11.93 -0.25 -14.95
N THR A 161 12.67 -0.56 -16.01
CA THR A 161 14.13 -0.39 -16.07
C THR A 161 14.55 1.03 -15.69
N GLY A 162 15.57 1.14 -14.84
CA GLY A 162 16.05 2.41 -14.29
C GLY A 162 15.30 2.89 -13.04
N GLY A 163 14.13 2.30 -12.74
CA GLY A 163 13.40 2.54 -11.51
C GLY A 163 13.77 1.59 -10.38
N THR A 164 13.09 1.77 -9.25
CA THR A 164 13.14 0.91 -8.06
C THR A 164 11.74 0.49 -7.65
N VAL A 165 11.63 -0.57 -6.84
CA VAL A 165 10.41 -0.89 -6.11
C VAL A 165 9.98 0.35 -5.33
N ARG A 166 8.71 0.74 -5.44
CA ARG A 166 8.19 1.95 -4.80
C ARG A 166 6.70 1.86 -4.51
N LEU A 167 6.25 2.81 -3.71
CA LEU A 167 4.84 3.04 -3.43
C LEU A 167 4.26 4.02 -4.45
N GLU A 168 3.09 3.70 -5.00
CA GLU A 168 2.32 4.62 -5.84
C GLU A 168 0.85 4.66 -5.44
N SER A 169 0.18 5.75 -5.80
CA SER A 169 -1.25 5.93 -5.53
C SER A 169 -2.09 5.50 -6.74
N LEU A 170 -3.12 4.69 -6.48
CA LEU A 170 -4.15 4.33 -7.44
C LEU A 170 -4.98 5.53 -7.91
N PHE A 171 -4.95 6.65 -7.19
CA PHE A 171 -5.66 7.88 -7.56
C PHE A 171 -4.94 8.71 -8.63
N ILE A 172 -3.67 8.39 -8.92
CA ILE A 172 -2.98 9.00 -10.05
C ILE A 172 -3.73 8.57 -11.33
N PRO A 173 -4.15 9.52 -12.19
CA PRO A 173 -4.99 9.21 -13.34
C PRO A 173 -4.42 8.14 -14.27
N TYR A 174 -3.09 8.08 -14.39
CA TYR A 174 -2.37 7.05 -15.13
C TYR A 174 -2.74 5.63 -14.65
N TRP A 175 -2.69 5.37 -13.34
CA TRP A 175 -3.00 4.07 -12.75
C TRP A 175 -4.50 3.81 -12.69
N ALA A 176 -5.28 4.80 -12.26
CA ALA A 176 -6.74 4.68 -12.13
C ALA A 176 -7.41 4.15 -13.40
N ARG A 177 -6.97 4.65 -14.57
CA ARG A 177 -7.50 4.23 -15.88
C ARG A 177 -7.02 2.86 -16.35
N ARG A 178 -5.91 2.36 -15.81
CA ARG A 178 -5.23 1.16 -16.30
C ARG A 178 -5.51 -0.08 -15.48
N ILE A 179 -6.15 0.02 -14.32
CA ILE A 179 -6.55 -1.17 -13.54
C ILE A 179 -7.43 -2.05 -14.42
N ASP A 180 -7.08 -3.32 -14.58
CA ASP A 180 -7.85 -4.26 -15.39
C ASP A 180 -8.12 -5.61 -14.68
N GLY A 181 -7.69 -5.76 -13.43
CA GLY A 181 -8.03 -6.90 -12.59
C GLY A 181 -7.62 -6.72 -11.14
N VAL A 182 -8.33 -7.41 -10.24
CA VAL A 182 -7.96 -7.53 -8.83
C VAL A 182 -8.12 -8.99 -8.41
N ARG A 183 -7.13 -9.53 -7.69
CA ARG A 183 -7.15 -10.90 -7.17
C ARG A 183 -6.78 -10.94 -5.70
N ARG A 184 -7.54 -11.72 -4.93
CA ARG A 184 -7.16 -12.13 -3.58
C ARG A 184 -6.63 -13.55 -3.60
N VAL A 185 -5.38 -13.71 -3.19
CA VAL A 185 -4.74 -15.02 -3.08
C VAL A 185 -5.13 -15.65 -1.75
N ALA A 186 -5.49 -16.94 -1.71
CA ALA A 186 -5.73 -17.63 -0.44
C ALA A 186 -4.40 -17.94 0.24
N ALA A 187 -4.15 -17.39 1.44
CA ALA A 187 -2.91 -17.67 2.17
C ALA A 187 -2.90 -19.10 2.71
N ASN A 188 -1.80 -19.83 2.48
CA ASN A 188 -1.56 -21.17 3.02
C ASN A 188 -0.92 -21.12 4.42
N LYS A 189 -0.35 -19.97 4.79
CA LYS A 189 0.15 -19.68 6.13
C LYS A 189 -0.99 -19.19 6.99
N ALA A 190 -1.22 -19.81 8.15
CA ALA A 190 -2.20 -19.31 9.11
C ALA A 190 -1.89 -17.82 9.41
N PRO A 191 -2.90 -16.93 9.41
CA PRO A 191 -2.67 -15.52 9.71
C PRO A 191 -1.98 -15.42 11.07
N ALA A 192 -0.83 -14.75 11.09
CA ALA A 192 -0.08 -14.52 12.32
C ALA A 192 -0.91 -13.57 13.21
N GLY A 193 -1.61 -14.13 14.18
CA GLY A 193 -2.31 -13.36 15.22
C GLY A 193 -3.75 -13.03 14.86
N ASN A 194 -4.66 -13.79 15.45
CA ASN A 194 -6.02 -13.36 15.74
C ASN A 194 -6.03 -12.21 16.77
N THR A 195 -5.44 -11.06 16.46
CA THR A 195 -5.77 -9.86 17.23
C THR A 195 -7.13 -9.43 16.74
N THR A 196 -8.16 -9.95 17.39
CA THR A 196 -9.52 -9.43 17.29
C THR A 196 -9.43 -7.93 17.47
N TYR A 197 -9.59 -7.17 16.39
CA TYR A 197 -9.77 -5.73 16.46
C TYR A 197 -11.17 -5.52 17.05
N VAL A 198 -11.28 -5.62 18.38
CA VAL A 198 -12.50 -5.28 19.10
C VAL A 198 -12.74 -3.80 18.88
N ASN A 199 -13.67 -3.49 17.98
CA ASN A 199 -14.25 -2.18 17.84
C ASN A 199 -14.88 -1.80 19.19
N ARG A 200 -14.20 -0.98 19.99
CA ARG A 200 -14.68 -0.45 21.29
C ARG A 200 -15.76 0.63 21.13
N SER A 201 -16.40 0.72 19.96
CA SER A 201 -17.45 1.71 19.70
C SER A 201 -18.73 1.06 19.17
N ALA A 202 -19.14 -0.06 19.77
CA ALA A 202 -20.52 -0.53 19.69
C ALA A 202 -21.03 -0.73 21.13
N PRO A 203 -22.11 -0.06 21.56
CA PRO A 203 -22.69 -0.34 22.86
C PRO A 203 -23.21 -1.78 22.88
N ALA A 204 -22.92 -2.48 23.96
CA ALA A 204 -23.34 -3.85 24.20
C ALA A 204 -24.86 -3.97 24.08
N SER A 205 -25.33 -4.71 23.06
CA SER A 205 -26.66 -5.31 23.10
C SER A 205 -26.53 -6.75 23.58
N LEU A 206 -27.24 -6.99 24.67
CA LEU A 206 -27.34 -8.20 25.46
C LEU A 206 -27.86 -9.41 24.65
N ALA A 207 -27.54 -10.61 25.18
CA ALA A 207 -28.25 -11.90 25.00
C ALA A 207 -28.09 -12.62 23.63
N GLN A 208 -27.91 -13.95 23.50
CA GLN A 208 -27.97 -15.13 24.36
C GLN A 208 -27.33 -16.33 23.59
N SER A 209 -26.73 -17.27 24.30
CA SER A 209 -26.57 -18.69 23.94
C SER A 209 -26.83 -19.49 25.22
N PRO A 210 -27.29 -20.77 25.24
CA PRO A 210 -26.96 -21.84 24.26
C PRO A 210 -28.09 -22.89 23.99
N ALA A 211 -27.86 -23.81 23.03
CA ALA A 211 -28.27 -25.24 23.01
C ALA A 211 -28.01 -25.82 21.60
N ALA A 212 -27.09 -26.77 21.38
CA ALA A 212 -27.23 -28.23 21.61
C ALA A 212 -28.39 -28.88 20.82
N ALA A 213 -28.09 -29.43 19.63
CA ALA A 213 -28.96 -30.37 18.93
C ALA A 213 -28.13 -31.45 18.22
N THR A 214 -28.38 -32.70 18.64
CA THR A 214 -27.82 -33.97 18.14
C THR A 214 -28.61 -34.45 16.91
N PRO A 215 -28.02 -35.06 15.87
CA PRO A 215 -28.76 -35.80 14.85
C PRO A 215 -28.80 -37.32 15.13
N PRO A 216 -29.91 -38.04 14.87
CA PRO A 216 -29.95 -39.51 14.84
C PRO A 216 -29.90 -40.10 13.42
N SER A 217 -29.02 -41.09 13.27
CA SER A 217 -29.04 -42.40 12.56
C SER A 217 -29.88 -42.65 11.28
N GLU A 218 -29.21 -43.27 10.28
CA GLU A 218 -29.72 -43.97 9.07
C GLU A 218 -30.64 -45.18 9.36
N PRO A 219 -31.31 -45.77 8.34
CA PRO A 219 -30.77 -47.01 7.71
C PRO A 219 -31.04 -47.27 6.19
N VAL A 220 -29.99 -47.78 5.50
CA VAL A 220 -29.83 -48.94 4.56
C VAL A 220 -30.63 -49.14 3.23
N ASN A 221 -29.86 -49.15 2.12
CA ASN A 221 -29.80 -49.94 0.82
C ASN A 221 -30.80 -51.11 0.52
N PRO A 222 -30.99 -51.62 -0.75
CA PRO A 222 -29.93 -52.04 -1.70
C PRO A 222 -30.17 -51.99 -3.25
N SER A 223 -29.05 -51.99 -4.00
CA SER A 223 -28.70 -52.73 -5.24
C SER A 223 -29.51 -52.66 -6.55
N ASN A 224 -28.83 -52.27 -7.65
CA ASN A 224 -28.86 -52.98 -8.96
C ASN A 224 -27.68 -52.51 -9.84
N THR A 225 -26.67 -53.34 -10.09
CA THR A 225 -26.51 -54.27 -11.24
C THR A 225 -25.91 -53.60 -12.49
N ALA A 226 -24.63 -53.88 -12.75
CA ALA A 226 -23.94 -53.66 -14.03
C ALA A 226 -24.32 -54.79 -15.03
N PRO A 227 -24.13 -54.63 -16.37
CA PRO A 227 -22.80 -54.83 -16.97
C PRO A 227 -22.47 -54.00 -18.26
N ASN A 228 -21.16 -53.78 -18.47
CA ASN A 228 -20.34 -53.83 -19.71
C ASN A 228 -21.05 -53.84 -21.09
N HIS A 229 -20.65 -53.08 -22.14
CA HIS A 229 -19.43 -53.26 -22.97
C HIS A 229 -19.32 -52.16 -24.08
N PRO A 230 -18.21 -52.09 -24.87
CA PRO A 230 -17.73 -50.93 -25.66
C PRO A 230 -18.10 -50.98 -27.17
N LEU A 231 -17.64 -49.99 -27.98
CA LEU A 231 -17.27 -50.01 -29.43
C LEU A 231 -17.11 -48.54 -29.95
N THR A 232 -15.91 -48.05 -30.26
CA THR A 232 -15.20 -47.92 -31.58
C THR A 232 -15.76 -46.95 -32.63
N GLY A 233 -14.86 -46.13 -33.20
CA GLY A 233 -14.96 -45.45 -34.52
C GLY A 233 -15.48 -44.00 -34.45
N ALA A 234 -15.01 -43.01 -35.21
CA ALA A 234 -14.18 -43.04 -36.40
C ALA A 234 -13.63 -41.63 -36.77
N THR A 235 -12.45 -41.64 -37.43
CA THR A 235 -11.98 -40.76 -38.53
C THR A 235 -11.53 -39.30 -38.29
N PRO A 236 -10.34 -38.89 -38.81
CA PRO A 236 -9.87 -37.51 -38.88
C PRO A 236 -10.30 -36.80 -40.18
N SER A 237 -10.30 -35.47 -40.18
CA SER A 237 -10.58 -34.63 -41.37
C SER A 237 -9.80 -33.31 -41.29
N PRO A 238 -9.50 -32.66 -42.44
CA PRO A 238 -8.12 -32.56 -42.91
C PRO A 238 -7.49 -31.16 -42.80
N MET A 239 -6.18 -31.14 -43.02
CA MET A 239 -5.35 -29.95 -43.29
C MET A 239 -5.96 -29.06 -44.37
N VAL A 240 -6.11 -27.76 -44.07
CA VAL A 240 -6.18 -26.68 -45.06
C VAL A 240 -5.39 -25.48 -44.54
N ALA A 241 -4.27 -25.21 -45.20
CA ALA A 241 -3.67 -23.89 -45.41
C ALA A 241 -3.55 -23.72 -46.93
N PRO A 242 -3.27 -22.54 -47.53
CA PRO A 242 -2.88 -21.26 -46.93
C PRO A 242 -3.72 -20.07 -47.47
N GLN A 243 -3.63 -18.88 -46.87
CA GLN A 243 -3.57 -17.61 -47.60
C GLN A 243 -2.94 -16.52 -46.72
N VAL A 244 -1.90 -15.89 -47.24
CA VAL A 244 -1.26 -14.68 -46.73
C VAL A 244 -2.17 -13.51 -47.07
N LEU A 245 -2.77 -12.87 -46.06
CA LEU A 245 -3.50 -11.62 -46.23
C LEU A 245 -2.66 -10.47 -45.64
N VAL A 246 -2.16 -9.65 -46.55
CA VAL A 246 -1.43 -8.40 -46.31
C VAL A 246 -2.30 -7.44 -45.49
N PRO A 247 -1.80 -6.79 -44.42
CA PRO A 247 -2.56 -5.73 -43.77
C PRO A 247 -2.45 -4.42 -44.57
N SER A 248 -3.58 -3.96 -45.11
CA SER A 248 -3.73 -2.61 -45.65
C SER A 248 -3.51 -1.58 -44.54
N ARG A 249 -2.48 -0.74 -44.71
CA ARG A 249 -2.30 0.51 -43.96
C ARG A 249 -3.47 1.44 -44.28
N THR A 250 -4.36 1.62 -43.31
CA THR A 250 -5.10 2.87 -43.16
C THR A 250 -4.60 3.51 -41.88
N ALA A 251 -3.68 4.46 -42.05
CA ALA A 251 -3.27 5.36 -40.99
C ALA A 251 -4.49 6.20 -40.61
N ASN A 252 -5.25 5.74 -39.62
CA ASN A 252 -6.15 6.61 -38.91
C ASN A 252 -5.27 7.46 -37.99
N LEU A 253 -5.01 8.69 -38.41
CA LEU A 253 -4.38 9.71 -37.58
C LEU A 253 -5.37 10.06 -36.46
N ALA A 254 -5.51 9.16 -35.49
CA ALA A 254 -6.10 9.48 -34.22
C ALA A 254 -5.22 10.59 -33.64
N ALA A 255 -5.84 11.76 -33.41
CA ALA A 255 -5.23 12.84 -32.66
C ALA A 255 -4.51 12.26 -31.44
N PRO A 256 -3.29 12.74 -31.11
CA PRO A 256 -2.58 12.24 -29.94
C PRO A 256 -3.53 12.33 -28.75
N ALA A 257 -3.77 11.19 -28.11
CA ALA A 257 -4.40 11.18 -26.79
C ALA A 257 -3.68 12.24 -25.95
N PRO A 258 -4.41 13.02 -25.13
CA PRO A 258 -3.79 14.03 -24.28
C PRO A 258 -2.58 13.39 -23.62
N GLN A 259 -1.41 14.02 -23.75
CA GLN A 259 -0.16 13.51 -23.21
C GLN A 259 -0.35 13.37 -21.71
N ASP A 260 -0.78 12.18 -21.32
CA ASP A 260 -0.95 11.78 -19.95
C ASP A 260 0.46 11.77 -19.39
N ASP A 261 0.69 12.63 -18.42
CA ASP A 261 1.89 12.65 -17.60
C ASP A 261 2.18 11.24 -17.06
N ASP A 262 3.06 10.50 -17.73
CA ASP A 262 3.43 9.15 -17.35
C ASP A 262 4.36 9.21 -16.14
N PRO A 263 3.87 8.86 -14.93
CA PRO A 263 4.70 8.89 -13.74
C PRO A 263 5.89 7.92 -13.87
N ILE A 264 5.74 6.83 -14.64
CA ILE A 264 6.81 5.86 -14.88
C ILE A 264 7.96 6.49 -15.67
N ALA A 265 7.66 7.33 -16.66
CA ALA A 265 8.65 7.99 -17.50
C ALA A 265 9.37 9.14 -16.79
N ARG A 266 8.69 9.89 -15.92
CA ARG A 266 9.28 11.02 -15.18
C ARG A 266 10.47 10.63 -14.31
N PHE A 267 10.37 9.49 -13.63
CA PHE A 267 11.46 9.01 -12.77
C PHE A 267 12.61 8.37 -13.56
N ALA A 268 12.33 7.79 -14.73
CA ALA A 268 13.38 7.24 -15.59
C ALA A 268 14.36 8.31 -16.09
N ASN A 269 13.88 9.54 -16.33
CA ASN A 269 14.69 10.65 -16.85
C ASN A 269 15.38 11.50 -15.78
N SER A 270 15.13 11.27 -14.49
CA SER A 270 15.70 12.08 -13.39
C SER A 270 17.03 11.55 -12.85
N SER A 271 17.58 10.48 -13.46
CA SER A 271 18.80 9.78 -13.00
C SER A 271 19.92 9.76 -14.04
N MET A 272 19.90 10.67 -15.02
CA MET A 272 20.98 10.88 -15.99
C MET A 272 21.70 12.20 -15.74
#